data_AF-A0A7S2XEJ9-F1
#
_entry.id   AF-A0A7S2XEJ9-F1
#
_cell.length_a   1.000
_cell.length_b   1.000
_cell.length_c   1.000
_cell.angle_alpha   90.00
_cell.angle_beta   90.00
_cell.angle_gamma   90.00
#
_symmetry.space_group_name_H-M   'P 1'
#
loop_
_entity.id
_entity.type
_entity.pdbx_description
1 polymer ?
#
loop_
_entity_poly.entity_id
_entity_poly.type
_entity_poly.pdbx_seq_one_letter_code
_entity_poly.pdbx_strand_id
1 'polypeptide(L)'
;INRPKTMANSAVLEHSLLRTPYESVHMVTRNTQKLVAKEITDVVAEVKRLSKAAKERTKGANLINATKSITSIVRKLKGLKRKMEEGKKTAKKYVTRCQARLDHLEQISKFARVEIPSCSRGSAGRAKDSADPLALAAKDDVFLQSVDAMLAGHLMRLGCLESAAALTKEADISSLVDTEVFQSAQRVIEGLRNRDCKPALAWCGANRSRLRRSRCALEADLRVQQFVELLKAEKIESALSYAREHLSMSPESHLQTLLHAMGAIAFVPLTASNPLPKRYQYLFGEEKWTELEKIFRTVLFKLNGLPKRSTLAIRLQAGLEALKTPHCGERKQEEGGASKEECVRVASECPVCASGMYKLAGSLSISHRTQS
;
A
#
# COMPACT_ATOMS: atom_id res chain seq x y z
N ILE A 1 6.58 -0.53 39.78
CA ILE A 1 5.44 0.03 39.00
C ILE A 1 5.91 0.18 37.56
N ASN A 2 5.80 -0.88 36.76
CA ASN A 2 6.15 -0.88 35.33
C ASN A 2 4.88 -1.26 34.58
N ARG A 3 4.15 -0.26 34.05
CA ARG A 3 3.05 -0.54 33.12
C ARG A 3 3.64 -1.28 31.92
N PRO A 4 3.11 -2.45 31.53
CA PRO A 4 3.69 -3.23 30.45
C PRO A 4 3.52 -2.48 29.12
N LYS A 5 4.55 -2.54 28.28
CA LYS A 5 4.67 -1.95 26.93
C LYS A 5 3.61 -2.44 25.92
N THR A 6 2.61 -3.23 26.34
CA THR A 6 1.56 -3.81 25.50
C THR A 6 0.65 -2.76 24.87
N MET A 7 0.36 -1.66 25.55
CA MET A 7 -0.43 -0.54 25.01
C MET A 7 0.27 0.17 23.84
N ALA A 8 1.61 0.20 23.83
CA ALA A 8 2.37 0.82 22.75
C ALA A 8 2.26 0.04 21.43
N ASN A 9 2.09 -1.28 21.49
CA ASN A 9 2.02 -2.11 20.27
C ASN A 9 0.64 -2.07 19.59
N SER A 10 -0.45 -1.98 20.36
CA SER A 10 -1.81 -1.86 19.77
C SER A 10 -1.98 -0.52 19.05
N ALA A 11 -1.52 0.59 19.65
CA ALA A 11 -1.53 1.91 19.04
C ALA A 11 -0.66 1.98 17.76
N VAL A 12 0.43 1.21 17.67
CA VAL A 12 1.28 1.11 16.47
C VAL A 12 0.56 0.39 15.31
N LEU A 13 -0.31 -0.58 15.61
CA LEU A 13 -1.10 -1.27 14.58
C LEU A 13 -2.23 -0.37 14.04
N GLU A 14 -2.87 0.38 14.93
CA GLU A 14 -3.92 1.35 14.59
C GLU A 14 -3.37 2.64 13.96
N HIS A 15 -2.09 2.95 14.13
CA HIS A 15 -1.45 4.11 13.51
C HIS A 15 -1.58 4.10 11.98
N SER A 16 -1.56 2.92 11.36
CA SER A 16 -1.75 2.78 9.91
C SER A 16 -3.16 3.18 9.46
N LEU A 17 -4.17 2.98 10.32
CA LEU A 17 -5.55 3.36 10.07
C LEU A 17 -5.67 4.89 9.91
N LEU A 18 -4.98 5.69 10.71
CA LEU A 18 -5.04 7.15 10.57
C LEU A 18 -4.04 7.71 9.55
N ARG A 19 -2.87 7.08 9.42
CA ARG A 19 -1.79 7.61 8.60
C ARG A 19 -2.11 7.64 7.10
N THR A 20 -2.70 6.58 6.55
CA THR A 20 -2.97 6.51 5.11
C THR A 20 -3.92 7.62 4.60
N PRO A 21 -5.09 7.87 5.22
CA PRO A 21 -6.00 8.94 4.79
C PRO A 21 -5.40 10.31 5.09
N TYR A 22 -4.64 10.48 6.17
CA TYR A 22 -3.89 11.71 6.44
C TYR A 22 -2.85 12.01 5.35
N GLU A 23 -2.06 11.02 4.93
CA GLU A 23 -1.11 11.17 3.81
C GLU A 23 -1.84 11.51 2.51
N SER A 24 -3.05 10.99 2.31
CA SER A 24 -3.90 11.30 1.15
C SER A 24 -4.39 12.74 1.15
N VAL A 25 -4.85 13.26 2.30
CA VAL A 25 -5.18 14.69 2.47
C VAL A 25 -3.97 15.56 2.15
N HIS A 26 -2.83 15.28 2.78
CA HIS A 26 -1.62 16.07 2.59
C HIS A 26 -1.13 16.04 1.13
N MET A 27 -1.24 14.89 0.46
CA MET A 27 -0.93 14.77 -0.97
C MET A 27 -1.82 15.66 -1.83
N VAL A 28 -3.14 15.56 -1.67
CA VAL A 28 -4.10 16.35 -2.45
C VAL A 28 -3.87 17.85 -2.22
N THR A 29 -3.81 18.29 -0.95
CA THR A 29 -3.60 19.70 -0.61
C THR A 29 -2.29 20.23 -1.18
N ARG A 30 -1.18 19.48 -1.05
CA ARG A 30 0.13 19.91 -1.58
C ARG A 30 0.12 19.98 -3.11
N ASN A 31 -0.53 19.04 -3.79
CA ASN A 31 -0.62 19.04 -5.25
C ASN A 31 -1.49 20.19 -5.76
N THR A 32 -2.64 20.42 -5.14
CA THR A 32 -3.51 21.56 -5.45
C THR A 32 -2.78 22.89 -5.20
N GLN A 33 -2.06 23.03 -4.08
CA GLN A 33 -1.31 24.25 -3.77
C GLN A 33 -0.18 24.52 -4.78
N LYS A 34 0.57 23.49 -5.20
CA LYS A 34 1.60 23.61 -6.25
C LYS A 34 1.01 24.03 -7.60
N LEU A 35 -0.12 23.43 -7.98
CA LEU A 35 -0.82 23.77 -9.20
C LEU A 35 -1.27 25.23 -9.19
N VAL A 36 -1.90 25.66 -8.09
CA VAL A 36 -2.34 27.05 -7.90
C VAL A 36 -1.16 28.02 -7.97
N ALA A 37 -0.06 27.74 -7.26
CA ALA A 37 1.13 28.59 -7.28
C ALA A 37 1.72 28.74 -8.71
N LYS A 38 1.80 27.63 -9.46
CA LYS A 38 2.28 27.66 -10.85
C LYS A 38 1.37 28.48 -11.76
N GLU A 39 0.08 28.18 -11.75
CA GLU A 39 -0.89 28.83 -12.66
C GLU A 39 -1.06 30.32 -12.33
N ILE A 40 -1.03 30.72 -11.06
CA ILE A 40 -1.03 32.13 -10.66
C ILE A 40 0.24 32.83 -11.17
N THR A 41 1.41 32.20 -11.05
CA THR A 41 2.67 32.77 -11.56
C THR A 41 2.61 32.98 -13.07
N ASP A 42 2.08 32.00 -13.81
CA ASP A 42 1.91 32.07 -15.27
C ASP A 42 0.93 33.18 -15.67
N VAL A 43 -0.19 33.32 -14.95
CA VAL A 43 -1.18 34.39 -15.18
C VAL A 43 -0.58 35.77 -14.87
N VAL A 44 0.12 35.92 -13.75
CA VAL A 44 0.78 37.19 -13.38
C VAL A 44 1.83 37.59 -14.42
N ALA A 45 2.61 36.63 -14.92
CA ALA A 45 3.58 36.89 -15.99
C ALA A 45 2.90 37.37 -17.28
N GLU A 46 1.78 36.77 -17.67
CA GLU A 46 1.02 37.16 -18.85
C GLU A 46 0.37 38.54 -18.70
N VAL A 47 -0.21 38.84 -17.53
CA VAL A 47 -0.77 40.17 -17.21
C VAL A 47 0.32 41.25 -17.27
N LYS A 48 1.53 40.96 -16.76
CA LYS A 48 2.67 41.88 -16.86
C LYS A 48 3.07 42.15 -18.32
N ARG A 49 3.15 41.11 -19.16
CA ARG A 49 3.43 41.28 -20.60
C ARG A 49 2.39 42.15 -21.29
N LEU A 50 1.11 41.89 -21.04
CA LEU A 50 0.01 42.70 -21.58
C LEU A 50 0.07 44.14 -21.11
N SER A 51 0.36 44.37 -19.82
CA SER A 51 0.49 45.72 -19.28
C SER A 51 1.64 46.51 -19.90
N LYS A 52 2.76 45.84 -20.23
CA LYS A 52 3.91 46.46 -20.89
C LYS A 52 3.57 46.79 -22.36
N ALA A 53 3.00 45.84 -23.09
CA ALA A 53 2.57 46.05 -24.47
C ALA A 53 1.51 47.17 -24.60
N ALA A 54 0.62 47.31 -23.61
CA ALA A 54 -0.36 48.39 -23.57
C ALA A 54 0.27 49.78 -23.40
N LYS A 55 1.40 49.88 -22.68
CA LYS A 55 2.14 51.15 -22.50
C LYS A 55 2.89 51.60 -23.76
N GLU A 56 3.29 50.66 -24.61
CA GLU A 56 4.13 50.92 -25.80
C GLU A 56 3.33 51.45 -27.03
N ARG A 57 2.02 51.75 -26.91
CA ARG A 57 1.16 52.49 -27.87
C ARG A 57 1.36 52.18 -29.38
N THR A 58 1.53 50.91 -29.77
CA THR A 58 1.52 50.52 -31.19
C THR A 58 0.07 50.33 -31.70
N LYS A 59 -0.31 51.05 -32.76
CA LYS A 59 -1.68 51.21 -33.28
C LYS A 59 -2.31 49.88 -33.74
N GLY A 60 -3.58 49.64 -33.38
CA GLY A 60 -4.53 48.74 -34.07
C GLY A 60 -4.34 47.23 -33.91
N ALA A 61 -3.19 46.68 -34.33
CA ALA A 61 -2.92 45.23 -34.31
C ALA A 61 -2.81 44.65 -32.88
N ASN A 62 -2.54 45.50 -31.89
CA ASN A 62 -2.43 45.13 -30.49
C ASN A 62 -3.76 44.84 -29.79
N LEU A 63 -4.89 45.40 -30.25
CA LEU A 63 -6.16 45.24 -29.54
C LEU A 63 -6.70 43.82 -29.67
N ILE A 64 -6.69 43.26 -30.89
CA ILE A 64 -7.13 41.88 -31.16
C ILE A 64 -6.26 40.88 -30.39
N ASN A 65 -4.94 41.09 -30.37
CA ASN A 65 -4.01 40.23 -29.63
C ASN A 65 -4.21 40.35 -28.11
N ALA A 66 -4.44 41.56 -27.59
CA ALA A 66 -4.77 41.77 -26.19
C ALA A 66 -6.08 41.08 -25.79
N THR A 67 -7.12 41.20 -26.60
CA THR A 67 -8.40 40.49 -26.38
C THR A 67 -8.20 38.97 -26.39
N LYS A 68 -7.40 38.44 -27.33
CA LYS A 68 -7.05 37.00 -27.36
C LYS A 68 -6.32 36.56 -26.08
N SER A 69 -5.34 37.31 -25.61
CA SER A 69 -4.60 37.00 -24.39
C SER A 69 -5.46 37.12 -23.13
N ILE A 70 -6.31 38.15 -23.01
CA ILE A 70 -7.28 38.27 -21.91
C ILE A 70 -8.23 37.08 -21.91
N THR A 71 -8.75 36.69 -23.08
CA THR A 71 -9.62 35.51 -23.19
C THR A 71 -8.88 34.23 -22.80
N SER A 72 -7.59 34.10 -23.16
CA SER A 72 -6.73 32.99 -22.73
C SER A 72 -6.55 32.96 -21.21
N ILE A 73 -6.28 34.10 -20.57
CA ILE A 73 -6.18 34.23 -19.10
C ILE A 73 -7.51 33.84 -18.44
N VAL A 74 -8.64 34.34 -18.94
CA VAL A 74 -9.97 33.97 -18.41
C VAL A 74 -10.21 32.46 -18.51
N ARG A 75 -9.84 31.83 -19.64
CA ARG A 75 -9.93 30.36 -19.78
C ARG A 75 -9.04 29.63 -18.78
N LYS A 76 -7.79 30.08 -18.57
CA LYS A 76 -6.87 29.51 -17.58
C LYS A 76 -7.42 29.65 -16.16
N LEU A 77 -7.92 30.82 -15.77
CA LEU A 77 -8.51 31.07 -14.46
C LEU A 77 -9.78 30.24 -14.21
N LYS A 78 -10.65 30.10 -15.22
CA LYS A 78 -11.81 29.20 -15.14
C LYS A 78 -11.38 27.74 -14.97
N GLY A 79 -10.36 27.32 -15.72
CA GLY A 79 -9.76 25.98 -15.60
C GLY A 79 -9.15 25.74 -14.21
N LEU A 80 -8.44 26.72 -13.66
CA LEU A 80 -7.87 26.67 -12.32
C LEU A 80 -8.95 26.57 -11.25
N LYS A 81 -10.02 27.38 -11.33
CA LYS A 81 -11.17 27.30 -10.43
C LYS A 81 -11.75 25.88 -10.40
N ARG A 82 -11.99 25.28 -11.58
CA ARG A 82 -12.51 23.90 -11.66
C ARG A 82 -11.58 22.89 -10.99
N LYS A 83 -10.28 22.94 -11.28
CA LYS A 83 -9.29 22.03 -10.67
C LYS A 83 -9.19 22.21 -9.15
N MET A 84 -9.34 23.45 -8.66
CA MET A 84 -9.33 23.75 -7.23
C MET A 84 -10.56 23.18 -6.51
N GLU A 85 -11.76 23.32 -7.09
CA GLU A 85 -12.98 22.72 -6.53
C GLU A 85 -12.91 21.19 -6.49
N GLU A 86 -12.33 20.56 -7.52
CA GLU A 86 -12.12 19.12 -7.54
C GLU A 86 -11.10 18.67 -6.48
N GLY A 87 -10.00 19.40 -6.32
CA GLY A 87 -9.04 19.18 -5.22
C GLY A 87 -9.69 19.34 -3.85
N LYS A 88 -10.53 20.36 -3.64
CA LYS A 88 -11.28 20.58 -2.39
C LYS A 88 -12.26 19.44 -2.11
N LYS A 89 -13.02 18.99 -3.10
CA LYS A 89 -13.94 17.84 -2.98
C LYS A 89 -13.18 16.57 -2.57
N THR A 90 -12.04 16.33 -3.19
CA THR A 90 -11.20 15.16 -2.92
C THR A 90 -10.58 15.22 -1.52
N ALA A 91 -10.06 16.39 -1.11
CA ALA A 91 -9.54 16.60 0.24
C ALA A 91 -10.64 16.41 1.29
N LYS A 92 -11.85 16.96 1.06
CA LYS A 92 -13.00 16.79 1.95
C LYS A 92 -13.36 15.31 2.14
N LYS A 93 -13.36 14.52 1.07
CA LYS A 93 -13.58 13.06 1.15
C LYS A 93 -12.60 12.38 2.11
N TYR A 94 -11.30 12.68 1.99
CA TYR A 94 -10.30 12.09 2.88
C TYR A 94 -10.38 12.64 4.32
N VAL A 95 -10.77 13.90 4.52
CA VAL A 95 -11.01 14.46 5.85
C VAL A 95 -12.19 13.78 6.56
N THR A 96 -13.33 13.62 5.87
CA THR A 96 -14.48 12.87 6.41
C THR A 96 -14.09 11.44 6.76
N ARG A 97 -13.19 10.85 5.98
CA ARG A 97 -12.65 9.52 6.27
C ARG A 97 -11.73 9.46 7.48
N CYS A 98 -10.90 10.49 7.69
CA CYS A 98 -10.14 10.63 8.93
C CYS A 98 -11.06 10.75 10.15
N GLN A 99 -12.14 11.54 10.03
CA GLN A 99 -13.13 11.71 11.10
C GLN A 99 -13.79 10.38 11.46
N ALA A 100 -14.36 9.66 10.47
CA ALA A 100 -14.98 8.36 10.71
C ALA A 100 -14.02 7.34 11.36
N ARG A 101 -12.74 7.35 10.98
CA ARG A 101 -11.72 6.46 11.58
C ARG A 101 -11.36 6.88 13.01
N LEU A 102 -11.37 8.17 13.33
CA LEU A 102 -11.18 8.66 14.70
C LEU A 102 -12.36 8.27 15.58
N ASP A 103 -13.59 8.45 15.10
CA ASP A 103 -14.81 8.09 15.83
C ASP A 103 -14.84 6.58 16.12
N HIS A 104 -14.47 5.76 15.13
CA HIS A 104 -14.35 4.31 15.28
C HIS A 104 -13.27 3.92 16.31
N LEU A 105 -12.10 4.56 16.30
CA LEU A 105 -11.06 4.32 17.31
C LEU A 105 -11.51 4.73 18.71
N GLU A 106 -12.28 5.81 18.83
CA GLU A 106 -12.85 6.22 20.11
C GLU A 106 -13.82 5.16 20.64
N GLN A 107 -14.70 4.62 19.78
CA GLN A 107 -15.64 3.55 20.13
C GLN A 107 -14.90 2.27 20.57
N ILE A 108 -13.89 1.82 19.83
CA ILE A 108 -13.03 0.69 20.24
C ILE A 108 -12.39 0.96 21.61
N SER A 109 -11.91 2.19 21.83
CA SER A 109 -11.24 2.54 23.09
C SER A 109 -12.18 2.51 24.29
N LYS A 110 -13.47 2.82 24.10
CA LYS A 110 -14.50 2.71 25.13
C LYS A 110 -14.75 1.24 25.46
N PHE A 111 -14.84 0.38 24.45
CA PHE A 111 -14.98 -1.06 24.64
C PHE A 111 -13.77 -1.68 25.36
N ALA A 112 -12.55 -1.35 24.94
CA ALA A 112 -11.32 -1.87 25.55
C ALA A 112 -11.08 -1.42 27.01
N ARG A 113 -11.78 -0.36 27.45
CA ARG A 113 -11.76 0.14 28.83
C ARG A 113 -12.79 -0.52 29.73
N VAL A 114 -13.68 -1.37 29.19
CA VAL A 114 -14.48 -2.28 30.02
C VAL A 114 -13.48 -3.24 30.65
N GLU A 115 -13.10 -2.94 31.88
CA GLU A 115 -12.18 -3.76 32.66
C GLU A 115 -12.72 -5.19 32.68
N ILE A 116 -11.96 -6.14 32.13
CA ILE A 116 -12.11 -7.55 32.50
C ILE A 116 -11.89 -7.53 34.01
N PRO A 117 -12.91 -7.85 34.85
CA PRO A 117 -12.75 -7.84 36.28
C PRO A 117 -11.51 -8.65 36.59
N SER A 118 -10.53 -8.04 37.25
CA SER A 118 -9.36 -8.75 37.72
C SER A 118 -9.88 -9.93 38.54
N CYS A 119 -9.70 -11.15 38.05
CA CYS A 119 -9.91 -12.35 38.84
C CYS A 119 -8.99 -12.22 40.05
N SER A 120 -9.52 -11.67 41.13
CA SER A 120 -8.82 -11.58 42.40
C SER A 120 -8.62 -13.01 42.85
N ARG A 121 -7.35 -13.41 42.88
CA ARG A 121 -6.90 -14.68 43.48
C ARG A 121 -7.46 -14.74 44.90
N GLY A 122 -8.46 -15.58 45.12
CA GLY A 122 -8.93 -15.87 46.47
C GLY A 122 -10.41 -16.15 46.58
N SER A 123 -10.93 -17.15 45.87
CA SER A 123 -11.97 -18.06 46.37
C SER A 123 -12.40 -18.99 45.24
N ALA A 124 -12.28 -20.30 45.48
CA ALA A 124 -12.85 -21.34 44.64
C ALA A 124 -14.39 -21.39 44.81
N GLY A 125 -15.06 -20.27 44.57
CA GLY A 125 -16.49 -20.19 44.41
C GLY A 125 -16.82 -20.22 42.92
N ARG A 126 -17.70 -21.13 42.49
CA ARG A 126 -18.18 -21.24 41.11
C ARG A 126 -18.72 -19.88 40.63
N ALA A 127 -17.92 -19.12 39.90
CA ALA A 127 -18.38 -17.97 39.14
C ALA A 127 -19.13 -18.50 37.91
N LYS A 128 -20.45 -18.70 38.06
CA LYS A 128 -21.30 -19.23 36.99
C LYS A 128 -21.82 -18.17 36.01
N ASP A 129 -21.57 -16.88 36.28
CA ASP A 129 -22.22 -15.77 35.56
C ASP A 129 -21.26 -14.70 34.99
N SER A 130 -19.94 -14.95 34.92
CA SER A 130 -19.08 -14.04 34.15
C SER A 130 -19.23 -14.36 32.67
N ALA A 131 -20.07 -13.60 31.96
CA ALA A 131 -20.19 -13.69 30.50
C ALA A 131 -18.80 -13.70 29.86
N ASP A 132 -18.51 -14.71 29.03
CA ASP A 132 -17.25 -14.82 28.31
C ASP A 132 -16.98 -13.49 27.57
N PRO A 133 -15.90 -12.76 27.89
CA PRO A 133 -15.57 -11.49 27.25
C PRO A 133 -15.50 -11.61 25.72
N LEU A 134 -15.11 -12.77 25.19
CA LEU A 134 -15.06 -13.03 23.76
C LEU A 134 -16.46 -13.20 23.16
N ALA A 135 -17.38 -13.87 23.86
CA ALA A 135 -18.77 -14.01 23.46
C ALA A 135 -19.54 -12.67 23.53
N LEU A 136 -19.14 -11.76 24.43
CA LEU A 136 -19.67 -10.40 24.48
C LEU A 136 -19.11 -9.54 23.34
N ALA A 137 -17.80 -9.62 23.07
CA ALA A 137 -17.16 -8.94 21.96
C ALA A 137 -17.70 -9.41 20.59
N ALA A 138 -18.03 -10.69 20.45
CA ALA A 138 -18.60 -11.26 19.23
C ALA A 138 -20.02 -10.77 18.92
N LYS A 139 -20.67 -10.07 19.86
CA LYS A 139 -21.98 -9.41 19.68
C LYS A 139 -21.87 -7.90 19.50
N ASP A 140 -20.66 -7.35 19.56
CA ASP A 140 -20.40 -5.92 19.43
C ASP A 140 -20.14 -5.57 17.96
N ASP A 141 -21.02 -4.74 17.39
CA ASP A 141 -20.95 -4.34 15.98
C ASP A 141 -19.64 -3.61 15.65
N VAL A 142 -19.09 -2.82 16.58
CA VAL A 142 -17.84 -2.06 16.36
C VAL A 142 -16.65 -3.01 16.29
N PHE A 143 -16.62 -4.03 17.15
CA PHE A 143 -15.62 -5.09 17.09
C PHE A 143 -15.70 -5.86 15.77
N LEU A 144 -16.90 -6.26 15.33
CA LEU A 144 -17.08 -6.97 14.07
C LEU A 144 -16.66 -6.12 12.86
N GLN A 145 -17.06 -4.84 12.82
CA GLN A 145 -16.62 -3.90 11.79
C GLN A 145 -15.08 -3.73 11.75
N SER A 146 -14.42 -3.75 12.92
CA SER A 146 -12.97 -3.73 13.01
C SER A 146 -12.34 -4.98 12.38
N VAL A 147 -12.92 -6.15 12.63
CA VAL A 147 -12.49 -7.42 12.04
C VAL A 147 -12.72 -7.43 10.54
N ASP A 148 -13.88 -6.99 10.07
CA ASP A 148 -14.21 -6.90 8.65
C ASP A 148 -13.30 -5.93 7.91
N ALA A 149 -12.96 -4.78 8.51
CA ALA A 149 -12.00 -3.84 7.94
C ALA A 149 -10.59 -4.45 7.82
N MET A 150 -10.17 -5.26 8.79
CA MET A 150 -8.92 -6.00 8.70
C MET A 150 -8.93 -7.08 7.62
N LEU A 151 -10.03 -7.81 7.50
CA LEU A 151 -10.24 -8.84 6.48
C LEU A 151 -10.25 -8.22 5.08
N ALA A 152 -11.05 -7.17 4.87
CA ALA A 152 -11.08 -6.41 3.63
C ALA A 152 -9.69 -5.88 3.25
N GLY A 153 -8.97 -5.28 4.21
CA GLY A 153 -7.60 -4.81 4.00
C GLY A 153 -6.60 -5.93 3.68
N HIS A 154 -6.82 -7.16 4.16
CA HIS A 154 -6.01 -8.32 3.81
C HIS A 154 -6.34 -8.85 2.40
N LEU A 155 -7.62 -9.00 2.07
CA LEU A 155 -8.10 -9.39 0.75
C LEU A 155 -7.57 -8.45 -0.35
N MET A 156 -7.61 -7.14 -0.10
CA MET A 156 -7.06 -6.14 -1.02
C MET A 156 -5.55 -6.30 -1.25
N ARG A 157 -4.78 -6.74 -0.24
CA ARG A 157 -3.34 -6.99 -0.40
C ARG A 157 -3.06 -8.23 -1.25
N LEU A 158 -3.93 -9.23 -1.18
CA LEU A 158 -3.88 -10.44 -2.00
C LEU A 158 -4.35 -10.20 -3.45
N GLY A 159 -5.05 -9.09 -3.70
CA GLY A 159 -5.61 -8.75 -5.00
C GLY A 159 -7.08 -9.15 -5.17
N CYS A 160 -7.72 -9.68 -4.13
CA CYS A 160 -9.14 -10.08 -4.12
C CYS A 160 -10.05 -8.85 -3.93
N LEU A 161 -10.04 -7.93 -4.90
CA LEU A 161 -10.73 -6.64 -4.79
C LEU A 161 -12.25 -6.76 -4.80
N GLU A 162 -12.80 -7.72 -5.54
CA GLU A 162 -14.26 -7.95 -5.61
C GLU A 162 -14.81 -8.44 -4.27
N SER A 163 -14.17 -9.46 -3.68
CA SER A 163 -14.54 -9.96 -2.35
C SER A 163 -14.38 -8.88 -1.28
N ALA A 164 -13.30 -8.11 -1.34
CA ALA A 164 -13.10 -6.99 -0.42
C ALA A 164 -14.19 -5.91 -0.58
N ALA A 165 -14.61 -5.62 -1.81
CA ALA A 165 -15.66 -4.64 -2.09
C ALA A 165 -17.04 -5.12 -1.62
N ALA A 166 -17.36 -6.40 -1.79
CA ALA A 166 -18.59 -7.01 -1.28
C ALA A 166 -18.66 -6.88 0.26
N LEU A 167 -17.61 -7.33 0.96
CA LEU A 167 -17.51 -7.23 2.42
C LEU A 167 -17.60 -5.78 2.91
N THR A 168 -16.91 -4.86 2.23
CA THR A 168 -16.89 -3.44 2.58
C THR A 168 -18.28 -2.80 2.49
N LYS A 169 -19.09 -3.24 1.51
CA LYS A 169 -20.45 -2.75 1.30
C LYS A 169 -21.43 -3.36 2.29
N GLU A 170 -21.31 -4.67 2.55
CA GLU A 170 -22.19 -5.40 3.46
C GLU A 170 -22.04 -4.93 4.91
N ALA A 171 -20.82 -4.73 5.39
CA ALA A 171 -20.54 -4.28 6.75
C ALA A 171 -20.59 -2.74 6.93
N ASP A 172 -20.90 -1.97 5.87
CA ASP A 172 -20.88 -0.50 5.84
C ASP A 172 -19.55 0.15 6.34
N ILE A 173 -18.43 -0.47 6.00
CA ILE A 173 -17.09 -0.07 6.46
C ILE A 173 -16.28 0.67 5.39
N SER A 174 -16.93 1.26 4.39
CA SER A 174 -16.27 1.96 3.27
C SER A 174 -15.34 3.09 3.70
N SER A 175 -15.63 3.73 4.84
CA SER A 175 -14.78 4.77 5.45
C SER A 175 -13.55 4.18 6.15
N LEU A 176 -13.59 2.91 6.57
CA LEU A 176 -12.55 2.25 7.33
C LEU A 176 -11.49 1.57 6.46
N VAL A 177 -11.67 1.46 5.14
CA VAL A 177 -10.75 0.71 4.25
C VAL A 177 -10.19 1.53 3.08
N ASP A 178 -8.91 1.29 2.73
CA ASP A 178 -8.14 2.06 1.73
C ASP A 178 -8.33 1.60 0.28
N THR A 179 -9.58 1.36 -0.15
CA THR A 179 -9.93 0.76 -1.44
C THR A 179 -9.25 1.42 -2.65
N GLU A 180 -9.25 2.75 -2.74
CA GLU A 180 -8.67 3.48 -3.89
C GLU A 180 -7.16 3.25 -4.04
N VAL A 181 -6.45 3.15 -2.91
CA VAL A 181 -5.00 2.90 -2.88
C VAL A 181 -4.70 1.52 -3.45
N PHE A 182 -5.47 0.52 -3.04
CA PHE A 182 -5.31 -0.86 -3.50
C PHE A 182 -5.80 -1.10 -4.93
N GLN A 183 -6.89 -0.46 -5.37
CA GLN A 183 -7.34 -0.48 -6.76
C GLN A 183 -6.28 0.11 -7.70
N SER A 184 -5.67 1.24 -7.33
CA SER A 184 -4.57 1.81 -8.12
C SER A 184 -3.33 0.90 -8.12
N ALA A 185 -3.05 0.23 -7.00
CA ALA A 185 -1.91 -0.68 -6.90
C ALA A 185 -2.10 -1.95 -7.74
N GLN A 186 -3.29 -2.51 -7.72
CA GLN A 186 -3.62 -3.75 -8.43
C GLN A 186 -3.44 -3.58 -9.94
N ARG A 187 -3.88 -2.45 -10.51
CA ARG A 187 -3.62 -2.12 -11.93
C ARG A 187 -2.12 -2.14 -12.28
N VAL A 188 -1.27 -1.69 -11.36
CA VAL A 188 0.19 -1.73 -11.55
C VAL A 188 0.71 -3.17 -11.44
N ILE A 189 0.28 -3.92 -10.42
CA ILE A 189 0.67 -5.30 -10.19
C ILE A 189 0.29 -6.19 -11.38
N GLU A 190 -0.94 -6.07 -11.89
CA GLU A 190 -1.41 -6.79 -13.07
C GLU A 190 -0.61 -6.41 -14.32
N GLY A 191 -0.32 -5.12 -14.50
CA GLY A 191 0.58 -4.66 -15.56
C GLY A 191 1.95 -5.36 -15.50
N LEU A 192 2.59 -5.37 -14.33
CA LEU A 192 3.89 -6.04 -14.15
C LEU A 192 3.81 -7.55 -14.40
N ARG A 193 2.74 -8.22 -13.97
CA ARG A 193 2.52 -9.66 -14.25
C ARG A 193 2.32 -9.94 -15.73
N ASN A 194 1.72 -8.99 -16.46
CA ASN A 194 1.52 -9.05 -17.91
C ASN A 194 2.70 -8.48 -18.70
N ARG A 195 3.86 -8.26 -18.05
CA ARG A 195 5.08 -7.70 -18.66
C ARG A 195 4.90 -6.30 -19.27
N ASP A 196 3.97 -5.52 -18.73
CA ASP A 196 3.72 -4.13 -19.09
C ASP A 196 4.22 -3.16 -18.00
N CYS A 197 5.28 -2.41 -18.33
CA CYS A 197 5.83 -1.38 -17.44
C CYS A 197 5.01 -0.08 -17.45
N LYS A 198 4.11 0.14 -18.42
CA LYS A 198 3.41 1.44 -18.58
C LYS A 198 2.60 1.86 -17.35
N PRO A 199 1.78 0.99 -16.71
CA PRO A 199 1.04 1.38 -15.52
C PRO A 199 1.98 1.75 -14.36
N ALA A 200 3.07 1.00 -14.20
CA ALA A 200 4.08 1.23 -13.17
C ALA A 200 4.83 2.56 -13.39
N LEU A 201 5.24 2.85 -14.62
CA LEU A 201 5.90 4.09 -15.00
C LEU A 201 4.97 5.30 -14.84
N ALA A 202 3.69 5.18 -15.20
CA ALA A 202 2.70 6.22 -14.98
C ALA A 202 2.52 6.51 -13.46
N TRP A 203 2.48 5.46 -12.64
CA TRP A 203 2.44 5.59 -11.19
C TRP A 203 3.70 6.25 -10.63
N CYS A 204 4.89 5.92 -11.15
CA CYS A 204 6.14 6.58 -10.81
C CYS A 204 6.12 8.07 -11.15
N GLY A 205 5.60 8.44 -12.32
CA GLY A 205 5.41 9.84 -12.73
C GLY A 205 4.51 10.60 -11.76
N ALA A 206 3.37 10.02 -11.36
CA ALA A 206 2.45 10.62 -10.39
C ALA A 206 3.08 10.78 -8.98
N ASN A 207 4.03 9.91 -8.62
CA ASN A 207 4.67 9.89 -7.30
C ASN A 207 6.14 10.38 -7.28
N ARG A 208 6.64 10.96 -8.38
CA ARG A 208 8.07 11.27 -8.59
C ARG A 208 8.72 12.03 -7.42
N SER A 209 8.03 13.03 -6.88
CA SER A 209 8.53 13.84 -5.75
C SER A 209 8.59 13.09 -4.41
N ARG A 210 7.77 12.05 -4.23
CA ARG A 210 7.80 11.16 -3.05
C ARG A 210 8.90 10.10 -3.23
N LEU A 211 9.02 9.54 -4.43
CA LEU A 211 10.05 8.55 -4.77
C LEU A 211 11.46 9.12 -4.58
N ARG A 212 11.72 10.34 -5.09
CA ARG A 212 13.02 11.02 -4.92
C ARG A 212 13.38 11.23 -3.45
N ARG A 213 12.41 11.57 -2.58
CA ARG A 213 12.64 11.71 -1.13
C ARG A 213 12.96 10.38 -0.46
N SER A 214 12.33 9.30 -0.90
CA SER A 214 12.58 7.96 -0.39
C SER A 214 13.86 7.29 -0.92
N ARG A 215 14.59 7.96 -1.83
CA ARG A 215 15.75 7.42 -2.58
C ARG A 215 15.46 6.05 -3.21
N CYS A 216 14.23 5.86 -3.68
CA CYS A 216 13.82 4.63 -4.35
C CYS A 216 14.08 4.78 -5.85
N ALA A 217 14.68 3.77 -6.45
CA ALA A 217 15.06 3.75 -7.85
C ALA A 217 14.20 2.81 -8.72
N LEU A 218 13.01 2.46 -8.23
CA LEU A 218 12.01 1.67 -8.96
C LEU A 218 11.76 2.21 -10.38
N GLU A 219 11.72 3.54 -10.56
CA GLU A 219 11.56 4.12 -11.91
C GLU A 219 12.71 3.71 -12.84
N ALA A 220 13.96 3.74 -12.36
CA ALA A 220 15.11 3.33 -13.15
C ALA A 220 15.07 1.84 -13.49
N ASP A 221 14.75 0.98 -12.52
CA ASP A 221 14.59 -0.46 -12.74
C ASP A 221 13.52 -0.77 -13.80
N LEU A 222 12.36 -0.08 -13.74
CA LEU A 222 11.29 -0.22 -14.73
C LEU A 222 11.70 0.26 -16.13
N ARG A 223 12.48 1.35 -16.23
CA ARG A 223 13.00 1.84 -17.51
C ARG A 223 13.99 0.86 -18.12
N VAL A 224 14.87 0.27 -17.31
CA VAL A 224 15.77 -0.80 -17.76
C VAL A 224 14.96 -2.02 -18.21
N GLN A 225 13.96 -2.44 -17.44
CA GLN A 225 13.12 -3.57 -17.84
C GLN A 225 12.37 -3.31 -19.15
N GLN A 226 11.79 -2.13 -19.33
CA GLN A 226 11.13 -1.75 -20.58
C GLN A 226 12.09 -1.77 -21.77
N PHE A 227 13.33 -1.35 -21.56
CA PHE A 227 14.38 -1.43 -22.57
C PHE A 227 14.75 -2.89 -22.89
N VAL A 228 14.89 -3.75 -21.88
CA VAL A 228 15.11 -5.19 -22.07
C VAL A 228 13.98 -5.85 -22.87
N GLU A 229 12.72 -5.49 -22.62
CA GLU A 229 11.59 -6.01 -23.41
C GLU A 229 11.63 -5.52 -24.88
N LEU A 230 12.13 -4.31 -25.16
CA LEU A 230 12.37 -3.87 -26.54
C LEU A 230 13.48 -4.68 -27.22
N LEU A 231 14.52 -5.05 -26.47
CA LEU A 231 15.58 -5.94 -26.96
C LEU A 231 15.05 -7.34 -27.24
N LYS A 232 14.24 -7.92 -26.34
CA LYS A 232 13.59 -9.23 -26.55
C LYS A 232 12.69 -9.26 -27.78
N ALA A 233 12.04 -8.13 -28.10
CA ALA A 233 11.22 -8.00 -29.29
C ALA A 233 12.02 -7.77 -30.59
N GLU A 234 13.35 -7.85 -30.54
CA GLU A 234 14.28 -7.61 -31.66
C GLU A 234 14.17 -6.22 -32.29
N LYS A 235 13.59 -5.25 -31.58
CA LYS A 235 13.40 -3.86 -32.02
C LYS A 235 14.59 -2.99 -31.59
N ILE A 236 15.79 -3.30 -32.08
CA ILE A 236 17.04 -2.65 -31.64
C ILE A 236 17.02 -1.12 -31.83
N GLU A 237 16.54 -0.62 -32.97
CA GLU A 237 16.46 0.83 -33.22
C GLU A 237 15.54 1.54 -32.22
N SER A 238 14.36 0.95 -31.96
CA SER A 238 13.43 1.47 -30.95
C SER A 238 14.02 1.40 -29.54
N ALA A 239 14.76 0.34 -29.22
CA ALA A 239 15.46 0.19 -27.95
C ALA A 239 16.54 1.28 -27.77
N LEU A 240 17.33 1.57 -28.80
CA LEU A 240 18.36 2.62 -28.78
C LEU A 240 17.75 4.01 -28.64
N SER A 241 16.66 4.30 -29.36
CA SER A 241 15.91 5.55 -29.22
C SER A 241 15.40 5.71 -27.78
N TYR A 242 14.76 4.67 -27.24
CA TYR A 242 14.27 4.63 -25.86
C TYR A 242 15.38 4.85 -24.83
N ALA A 243 16.53 4.18 -25.01
CA ALA A 243 17.67 4.29 -24.11
C ALA A 243 18.19 5.73 -24.01
N ARG A 244 18.34 6.40 -25.16
CA ARG A 244 18.81 7.80 -25.22
C ARG A 244 17.83 8.74 -24.52
N GLU A 245 16.53 8.52 -24.66
CA GLU A 245 15.50 9.37 -24.07
C GLU A 245 15.35 9.18 -22.55
N HIS A 246 15.41 7.93 -22.08
CA HIS A 246 14.96 7.60 -20.74
C HIS A 246 16.04 7.06 -19.79
N LEU A 247 17.16 6.56 -20.30
CA LEU A 247 18.20 5.94 -19.46
C LEU A 247 19.38 6.89 -19.15
N SER A 248 19.56 7.96 -19.93
CA SER A 248 20.68 8.91 -19.79
C SER A 248 20.77 9.62 -18.44
N MET A 249 19.65 9.75 -17.72
CA MET A 249 19.58 10.45 -16.41
C MET A 249 19.38 9.48 -15.24
N SER A 250 19.84 8.24 -15.39
CA SER A 250 19.73 7.22 -14.33
C SER A 250 20.60 7.58 -13.11
N PRO A 251 20.16 7.26 -11.88
CA PRO A 251 20.98 7.49 -10.69
C PRO A 251 22.23 6.61 -10.69
N GLU A 252 23.34 7.11 -10.16
CA GLU A 252 24.64 6.40 -10.10
C GLU A 252 24.54 4.96 -9.57
N SER A 253 23.70 4.75 -8.55
CA SER A 253 23.40 3.43 -7.99
C SER A 253 22.92 2.38 -9.01
N HIS A 254 22.43 2.78 -10.18
CA HIS A 254 21.88 1.91 -11.24
C HIS A 254 22.82 1.77 -12.43
N LEU A 255 23.99 2.39 -12.39
CA LEU A 255 24.92 2.43 -13.52
C LEU A 255 25.35 1.03 -13.96
N GLN A 256 25.65 0.13 -13.02
CA GLN A 256 26.03 -1.26 -13.34
C GLN A 256 24.92 -2.01 -14.10
N THR A 257 23.68 -1.93 -13.61
CA THR A 257 22.53 -2.54 -14.27
C THR A 257 22.30 -1.97 -15.67
N LEU A 258 22.49 -0.65 -15.83
CA LEU A 258 22.40 0.01 -17.12
C LEU A 258 23.51 -0.45 -18.08
N LEU A 259 24.76 -0.51 -17.63
CA LEU A 259 25.89 -1.00 -18.44
C LEU A 259 25.70 -2.45 -18.87
N HIS A 260 25.16 -3.31 -17.99
CA HIS A 260 24.81 -4.67 -18.35
C HIS A 260 23.71 -4.72 -19.42
N ALA A 261 22.65 -3.93 -19.27
CA ALA A 261 21.58 -3.85 -20.27
C ALA A 261 22.09 -3.33 -21.62
N MET A 262 22.92 -2.28 -21.62
CA MET A 262 23.53 -1.73 -22.83
C MET A 262 24.48 -2.73 -23.50
N GLY A 263 25.29 -3.45 -22.72
CA GLY A 263 26.16 -4.50 -23.22
C GLY A 263 25.41 -5.68 -23.82
N ALA A 264 24.21 -6.00 -23.30
CA ALA A 264 23.39 -7.07 -23.83
C ALA A 264 22.95 -6.84 -25.29
N ILE A 265 22.88 -5.59 -25.76
CA ILE A 265 22.56 -5.26 -27.18
C ILE A 265 23.45 -6.03 -28.16
N ALA A 266 24.74 -6.17 -27.84
CA ALA A 266 25.69 -6.86 -28.73
C ALA A 266 25.46 -8.37 -28.83
N PHE A 267 24.78 -8.97 -27.84
CA PHE A 267 24.61 -10.41 -27.72
C PHE A 267 23.18 -10.87 -28.05
N VAL A 268 22.18 -9.99 -27.94
CA VAL A 268 20.78 -10.30 -28.26
C VAL A 268 20.59 -10.80 -29.70
N PRO A 269 21.17 -10.19 -30.75
CA PRO A 269 21.07 -10.73 -32.11
C PRO A 269 21.70 -12.13 -32.26
N LEU A 270 22.60 -12.51 -31.36
CA LEU A 270 23.29 -13.80 -31.38
C LEU A 270 22.54 -14.87 -30.58
N THR A 271 21.41 -14.53 -29.93
CA THR A 271 20.70 -15.50 -29.07
C THR A 271 20.03 -16.63 -29.83
N ALA A 272 19.82 -16.48 -31.14
CA ALA A 272 19.32 -17.54 -32.01
C ALA A 272 20.32 -18.71 -32.15
N SER A 273 21.63 -18.43 -32.02
CA SER A 273 22.70 -19.43 -32.19
C SER A 273 23.41 -19.79 -30.90
N ASN A 274 23.39 -18.93 -29.88
CA ASN A 274 24.06 -19.15 -28.60
C ASN A 274 23.25 -18.61 -27.43
N PRO A 275 23.26 -19.24 -26.24
CA PRO A 275 22.61 -18.66 -25.08
C PRO A 275 23.25 -17.32 -24.69
N LEU A 276 22.43 -16.38 -24.20
CA LEU A 276 22.90 -15.09 -23.70
C LEU A 276 23.96 -15.31 -22.59
N PRO A 277 25.08 -14.56 -22.56
CA PRO A 277 26.08 -14.72 -21.50
C PRO A 277 25.49 -14.63 -20.10
N LYS A 278 25.93 -15.50 -19.16
CA LYS A 278 25.41 -15.59 -17.79
C LYS A 278 25.29 -14.24 -17.07
N ARG A 279 26.25 -13.34 -17.31
CA ARG A 279 26.27 -11.98 -16.74
C ARG A 279 25.07 -11.11 -17.13
N TYR A 280 24.34 -11.42 -18.19
CA TYR A 280 23.16 -10.68 -18.65
C TYR A 280 21.85 -11.43 -18.42
N GLN A 281 21.87 -12.75 -18.26
CA GLN A 281 20.67 -13.60 -18.16
C GLN A 281 19.70 -13.13 -17.07
N TYR A 282 20.22 -12.65 -15.94
CA TYR A 282 19.42 -12.18 -14.81
C TYR A 282 18.49 -11.00 -15.18
N LEU A 283 18.80 -10.20 -16.21
CA LEU A 283 17.94 -9.11 -16.67
C LEU A 283 16.76 -9.60 -17.51
N PHE A 284 16.89 -10.76 -18.15
CA PHE A 284 15.92 -11.29 -19.10
C PHE A 284 14.96 -12.31 -18.45
N GLY A 285 15.28 -12.83 -17.27
CA GLY A 285 14.49 -13.84 -16.57
C GLY A 285 13.16 -13.32 -15.99
N GLU A 286 12.19 -14.22 -15.87
CA GLU A 286 10.85 -13.94 -15.30
C GLU A 286 10.89 -13.50 -13.83
N GLU A 287 11.92 -13.93 -13.09
CA GLU A 287 12.11 -13.54 -11.69
C GLU A 287 12.21 -12.02 -11.51
N LYS A 288 12.64 -11.28 -12.55
CA LYS A 288 12.68 -9.82 -12.51
C LYS A 288 11.32 -9.17 -12.38
N TRP A 289 10.29 -9.72 -13.02
CA TRP A 289 8.93 -9.20 -12.85
C TRP A 289 8.42 -9.41 -11.43
N THR A 290 8.75 -10.56 -10.83
CA THR A 290 8.42 -10.85 -9.42
C THR A 290 9.17 -9.93 -8.46
N GLU A 291 10.46 -9.65 -8.74
CA GLU A 291 11.26 -8.71 -7.97
C GLU A 291 10.71 -7.28 -8.07
N LEU A 292 10.38 -6.81 -9.27
CA LEU A 292 9.77 -5.50 -9.53
C LEU A 292 8.42 -5.36 -8.81
N GLU A 293 7.57 -6.40 -8.83
CA GLU A 293 6.31 -6.43 -8.07
C GLU A 293 6.59 -6.26 -6.57
N LYS A 294 7.57 -6.99 -6.02
CA LYS A 294 7.94 -6.92 -4.60
C LYS A 294 8.50 -5.55 -4.20
N ILE A 295 9.35 -4.96 -5.04
CA ILE A 295 9.87 -3.61 -4.84
C ILE A 295 8.69 -2.62 -4.88
N PHE A 296 7.83 -2.69 -5.89
CA PHE A 296 6.65 -1.83 -6.01
C PHE A 296 5.76 -1.91 -4.77
N ARG A 297 5.39 -3.12 -4.31
CA ARG A 297 4.58 -3.31 -3.08
C ARG A 297 5.24 -2.69 -1.85
N THR A 298 6.56 -2.88 -1.71
CA THR A 298 7.32 -2.31 -0.60
C THR A 298 7.28 -0.78 -0.61
N VAL A 299 7.45 -0.18 -1.78
CA VAL A 299 7.44 1.28 -1.98
C VAL A 299 6.03 1.82 -1.77
N LEU A 300 5.01 1.18 -2.33
CA LEU A 300 3.61 1.52 -2.16
C LEU A 300 3.24 1.58 -0.67
N PHE A 301 3.59 0.54 0.10
CA PHE A 301 3.26 0.51 1.53
C PHE A 301 4.01 1.59 2.30
N LYS A 302 5.30 1.76 2.03
CA LYS A 302 6.11 2.82 2.66
C LYS A 302 5.55 4.22 2.35
N LEU A 303 5.18 4.47 1.10
CA LEU A 303 4.62 5.75 0.71
C LEU A 303 3.27 5.99 1.37
N ASN A 304 2.38 5.01 1.46
CA ASN A 304 1.04 5.22 2.02
C ASN A 304 0.97 5.02 3.54
N GLY A 305 2.10 4.84 4.23
CA GLY A 305 2.14 4.59 5.67
C GLY A 305 1.52 3.26 6.10
N LEU A 306 1.42 2.31 5.17
CA LEU A 306 0.86 0.98 5.40
C LEU A 306 1.95 0.03 5.93
N PRO A 307 1.60 -0.91 6.84
CA PRO A 307 2.53 -1.95 7.27
C PRO A 307 2.81 -2.94 6.14
N LYS A 308 3.99 -3.56 6.15
CA LYS A 308 4.39 -4.60 5.17
C LYS A 308 3.51 -5.84 5.27
N ARG A 309 3.22 -6.28 6.50
CA ARG A 309 2.28 -7.37 6.81
C ARG A 309 0.90 -6.77 7.08
N SER A 310 -0.18 -7.48 6.77
CA SER A 310 -1.53 -7.01 7.08
C SER A 310 -1.76 -6.98 8.60
N THR A 311 -2.62 -6.07 9.06
CA THR A 311 -3.04 -6.02 10.47
C THR A 311 -3.65 -7.35 10.91
N LEU A 312 -4.46 -7.98 10.05
CA LEU A 312 -4.98 -9.33 10.27
C LEU A 312 -3.87 -10.34 10.56
N ALA A 313 -2.83 -10.40 9.73
CA ALA A 313 -1.75 -11.36 9.90
C ALA A 313 -0.96 -11.11 11.20
N ILE A 314 -0.75 -9.84 11.56
CA ILE A 314 -0.06 -9.50 12.80
C ILE A 314 -0.89 -9.88 14.03
N ARG A 315 -2.20 -9.57 14.04
CA ARG A 315 -3.10 -9.92 15.15
C ARG A 315 -3.30 -11.42 15.28
N LEU A 316 -3.48 -12.11 14.16
CA LEU A 316 -3.58 -13.57 14.14
C LEU A 316 -2.30 -14.21 14.69
N GLN A 317 -1.12 -13.73 14.26
CA GLN A 317 0.16 -14.20 14.78
C GLN A 317 0.27 -13.96 16.30
N ALA A 318 -0.06 -12.76 16.78
CA ALA A 318 -0.02 -12.45 18.21
C ALA A 318 -1.01 -13.29 19.03
N GLY A 319 -2.20 -13.56 18.48
CA GLY A 319 -3.19 -14.44 19.10
C GLY A 319 -2.69 -15.89 19.18
N LEU A 320 -2.12 -16.42 18.09
CA LEU A 320 -1.53 -17.75 18.07
C LEU A 320 -0.33 -17.85 19.03
N GLU A 321 0.54 -16.85 19.10
CA GLU A 321 1.65 -16.78 20.08
C GLU A 321 1.14 -16.80 21.52
N ALA A 322 0.04 -16.10 21.82
CA ALA A 322 -0.54 -16.06 23.16
C ALA A 322 -1.16 -17.41 23.58
N LEU A 323 -1.74 -18.14 22.62
CA LEU A 323 -2.42 -19.42 22.84
C LEU A 323 -1.48 -20.64 22.71
N LYS A 324 -0.35 -20.51 22.03
CA LYS A 324 0.58 -21.62 21.79
C LYS A 324 1.25 -22.02 23.09
N THR A 325 1.02 -23.27 23.51
CA THR A 325 1.64 -23.91 24.68
C THR A 325 2.72 -24.90 24.24
N PRO A 326 3.59 -25.39 25.16
CA PRO A 326 4.54 -26.46 24.85
C PRO A 326 3.87 -27.71 24.28
N HIS A 327 2.69 -28.07 24.82
CA HIS A 327 1.88 -29.21 24.34
C HIS A 327 1.35 -29.04 22.90
N CYS A 328 1.41 -27.85 22.30
CA CYS A 328 1.02 -27.63 20.91
C CYS A 328 2.11 -28.13 19.96
N GLY A 329 1.84 -29.23 19.24
CA GLY A 329 2.77 -29.78 18.25
C GLY A 329 3.64 -30.95 18.72
N GLU A 330 3.54 -31.35 19.99
CA GLU A 330 4.29 -32.48 20.54
C GLU A 330 3.73 -33.86 20.14
N ARG A 331 2.50 -33.96 19.61
CA ARG A 331 1.99 -35.23 19.07
C ARG A 331 2.46 -35.44 17.63
N LYS A 332 3.77 -35.65 17.45
CA LYS A 332 4.23 -36.55 16.39
C LYS A 332 3.62 -37.92 16.68
N GLN A 333 3.25 -38.64 15.63
CA GLN A 333 2.81 -40.03 15.71
C GLN A 333 3.80 -40.84 16.55
N GLU A 334 3.55 -41.03 17.84
CA GLU A 334 4.06 -42.21 18.52
C GLU A 334 3.19 -43.36 18.02
N GLU A 335 3.83 -44.27 17.29
CA GLU A 335 3.31 -45.59 16.96
C GLU A 335 3.08 -46.37 18.26
N GLY A 336 2.04 -45.99 19.02
CA GLY A 336 1.78 -46.58 20.34
C GLY A 336 0.85 -45.72 21.19
N GLY A 337 -0.46 -45.90 21.03
CA GLY A 337 -1.38 -45.80 22.17
C GLY A 337 -2.39 -44.66 22.22
N ALA A 338 -2.34 -43.63 21.36
CA ALA A 338 -3.44 -42.66 21.27
C ALA A 338 -4.39 -43.06 20.14
N SER A 339 -5.66 -43.33 20.46
CA SER A 339 -6.68 -43.63 19.46
C SER A 339 -6.80 -42.46 18.46
N LYS A 340 -6.96 -42.78 17.17
CA LYS A 340 -7.05 -41.81 16.08
C LYS A 340 -8.16 -40.77 16.31
N GLU A 341 -9.20 -41.13 17.07
CA GLU A 341 -10.33 -40.29 17.45
C GLU A 341 -9.99 -39.25 18.54
N GLU A 342 -9.12 -39.60 19.50
CA GLU A 342 -8.73 -38.71 20.60
C GLU A 342 -7.73 -37.63 20.15
N CYS A 343 -6.85 -37.95 19.21
CA CYS A 343 -6.00 -36.96 18.54
C CYS A 343 -6.81 -35.95 17.70
N VAL A 344 -7.91 -36.38 17.09
CA VAL A 344 -8.81 -35.49 16.34
C VAL A 344 -9.61 -34.59 17.30
N ARG A 345 -10.07 -35.11 18.45
CA ARG A 345 -10.78 -34.32 19.46
C ARG A 345 -9.91 -33.19 20.05
N VAL A 346 -8.67 -33.48 20.46
CA VAL A 346 -7.77 -32.46 21.02
C VAL A 346 -7.35 -31.41 19.96
N ALA A 347 -7.18 -31.81 18.70
CA ALA A 347 -6.96 -30.87 17.60
C ALA A 347 -8.21 -30.04 17.24
N SER A 348 -9.42 -30.58 17.49
CA SER A 348 -10.68 -29.85 17.33
C SER A 348 -10.97 -28.86 18.46
N GLU A 349 -10.43 -29.10 19.66
CA GLU A 349 -10.60 -28.25 20.84
C GLU A 349 -9.48 -27.19 20.97
N CYS A 350 -8.28 -27.44 20.44
CA CYS A 350 -7.17 -26.49 20.48
C CYS A 350 -7.10 -25.63 19.20
N PRO A 351 -7.36 -24.31 19.27
CA PRO A 351 -7.36 -23.42 18.10
C PRO A 351 -5.97 -23.29 17.44
N VAL A 352 -4.89 -23.57 18.18
CA VAL A 352 -3.51 -23.56 17.65
C VAL A 352 -3.19 -24.85 16.87
N CYS A 353 -3.74 -25.99 17.31
CA CYS A 353 -3.50 -27.29 16.69
C CYS A 353 -4.46 -27.60 15.52
N ALA A 354 -5.51 -26.80 15.35
CA ALA A 354 -6.43 -26.89 14.23
C ALA A 354 -5.69 -26.86 12.87
N SER A 355 -6.22 -27.61 11.90
CA SER A 355 -5.63 -27.72 10.57
C SER A 355 -5.47 -26.35 9.92
N GLY A 356 -4.27 -26.04 9.41
CA GLY A 356 -3.94 -24.74 8.82
C GLY A 356 -3.41 -23.72 9.84
N MET A 357 -4.00 -23.63 11.04
CA MET A 357 -3.50 -22.76 12.11
C MET A 357 -2.16 -23.24 12.66
N TYR A 358 -1.97 -24.56 12.77
CA TYR A 358 -0.71 -25.14 13.21
C TYR A 358 0.47 -24.78 12.29
N LYS A 359 0.25 -24.73 10.97
CA LYS A 359 1.29 -24.32 10.00
C LYS A 359 1.71 -22.86 10.21
N LEU A 360 0.75 -21.99 10.56
CA LEU A 360 1.02 -20.59 10.88
C LEU A 360 1.70 -20.43 12.24
N ALA A 361 1.34 -21.28 13.21
CA ALA A 361 1.87 -21.26 14.57
C ALA A 361 3.25 -21.92 14.72
N GLY A 362 3.68 -22.75 13.77
CA GLY A 362 4.91 -23.55 13.89
C GLY A 362 6.17 -22.74 14.19
N SER A 363 6.38 -21.63 13.49
CA SER A 363 7.55 -20.75 13.66
C SER A 363 7.45 -19.76 14.82
N LEU A 364 6.33 -19.76 15.55
CA LEU A 364 6.05 -18.80 16.61
C LEU A 364 6.60 -19.25 17.96
N SER A 365 6.94 -18.28 18.81
CA SER A 365 7.34 -18.55 20.20
C SER A 365 6.19 -19.16 21.01
N ILE A 366 6.54 -19.93 22.03
CA ILE A 366 5.59 -20.52 22.97
C ILE A 366 5.29 -19.51 24.08
N SER A 367 4.03 -19.43 24.51
CA SER A 367 3.61 -18.64 25.65
C SER A 367 4.17 -19.23 26.96
N HIS A 368 4.77 -18.38 27.80
CA HIS A 368 5.26 -18.76 29.13
C HIS A 368 4.13 -18.91 30.17
N ARG A 369 2.87 -18.66 29.81
CA ARG A 369 1.73 -18.87 30.73
C ARG A 369 1.39 -20.36 30.76
N THR A 370 1.89 -21.05 31.79
CA THR A 370 1.68 -22.49 32.02
C THR A 370 0.52 -22.82 32.96
N GLN A 371 -0.20 -21.82 33.48
CA GLN A 371 -1.34 -22.04 34.37
C GLN A 371 -2.60 -21.37 33.80
N SER A 372 -3.56 -22.20 33.42
CA SER A 372 -4.98 -21.86 33.27
C SER A 372 -5.73 -22.28 34.51
#